data_AF-A0A967II60-F1
#
_entry.id   AF-A0A967II60-F1
#
_cell.length_a   1.000
_cell.length_b   1.000
_cell.length_c   1.000
_cell.angle_alpha   90.00
_cell.angle_beta   90.00
_cell.angle_gamma   90.00
#
_symmetry.space_group_name_H-M   'P 1'
#
loop_
_entity.id
_entity.type
_entity.pdbx_description
1 polymer ?
#
loop_
_entity_poly.entity_id
_entity_poly.type
_entity_poly.pdbx_seq_one_letter_code
_entity_poly.pdbx_strand_id
1 'polypeptide(L)' 'MSLKEYKPGTAFSGVIGRTFDQSEPAWPEPNRAKEGAPNVLFIVLDDTGFAQLGSYGSPIKTPNLDALAENGLLYNNM' A
#
# COMPACT_ATOMS: atom_id res chain seq x y z
N MET A 1 19.95 1.83 -1.06
CA MET A 1 20.11 2.86 -2.11
C MET A 1 19.12 3.97 -1.83
N SER A 2 19.54 5.23 -1.85
CA SER A 2 18.60 6.35 -1.85
C SER A 2 17.86 6.37 -3.19
N LEU A 3 16.54 6.51 -3.17
CA LEU A 3 15.76 6.71 -4.39
C LEU A 3 16.14 8.07 -5.00
N LYS A 4 16.42 8.10 -6.31
CA LYS A 4 16.61 9.34 -7.07
C LYS A 4 15.22 9.88 -7.40
N GLU A 5 14.84 11.00 -6.81
CA GLU A 5 13.53 11.61 -7.01
C GLU A 5 13.64 12.90 -7.83
N TYR A 6 12.61 13.26 -8.59
CA TYR A 6 12.51 14.51 -9.34
C TYR A 6 11.14 15.16 -9.14
N LYS A 7 11.10 16.49 -9.21
CA LYS A 7 9.85 17.23 -9.02
C LYS A 7 8.87 16.94 -10.19
N PRO A 8 7.61 16.56 -9.92
CA PRO A 8 6.62 16.37 -10.98
C PRO A 8 6.50 17.61 -11.88
N GLY A 9 6.49 17.39 -13.20
CA GLY A 9 6.47 18.46 -14.21
C GLY A 9 7.84 19.02 -14.60
N THR A 10 8.94 18.53 -14.01
CA THR A 10 10.30 18.83 -14.49
C THR A 10 10.83 17.72 -15.39
N ALA A 11 11.96 17.98 -16.05
CA ALA A 11 12.65 16.96 -16.83
C ALA A 11 13.04 15.75 -15.97
N PHE A 12 12.99 14.57 -16.57
CA PHE A 12 13.45 13.32 -15.97
C PHE A 12 14.95 13.41 -15.66
N SER A 13 15.34 13.12 -14.42
CA SER A 13 16.73 13.23 -13.96
C SER A 13 17.52 11.93 -14.05
N GLY A 14 16.89 10.82 -14.42
CA GLY A 14 17.56 9.53 -14.62
C GLY A 14 18.28 9.46 -15.97
N VAL A 15 18.72 8.27 -16.33
CA VAL A 15 19.37 7.99 -17.62
C VAL A 15 18.52 7.00 -18.38
N ILE A 16 18.13 7.34 -19.61
CA ILE A 16 17.43 6.43 -20.54
C ILE A 16 18.50 5.80 -21.42
N GLY A 17 19.00 4.65 -21.00
CA GLY A 17 19.97 3.85 -21.76
C GLY A 17 19.28 3.00 -22.82
N ARG A 18 20.07 2.37 -23.70
CA ARG A 18 19.55 1.42 -24.69
C ARG A 18 19.11 0.11 -24.03
N THR A 19 19.77 -0.26 -22.94
CA THR A 19 19.51 -1.46 -22.15
C THR A 19 19.38 -1.09 -20.67
N PHE A 20 18.84 -2.01 -19.86
CA PHE A 20 18.56 -1.76 -18.44
C PHE A 20 19.84 -1.43 -17.64
N ASP A 21 20.95 -2.11 -17.93
CA ASP A 21 22.26 -1.88 -17.31
C ASP A 21 22.86 -0.49 -17.60
N GLN A 22 22.40 0.16 -18.68
CA GLN A 22 22.78 1.52 -19.05
C GLN A 22 21.79 2.58 -18.54
N SER A 23 20.73 2.17 -17.86
CA SER A 23 19.65 3.05 -17.42
C SER A 23 19.75 3.32 -15.92
N GLU A 24 19.45 4.56 -15.53
CA GLU A 24 19.33 4.95 -14.12
C GLU A 24 17.88 5.34 -13.83
N PRO A 25 17.21 4.72 -12.86
CA PRO A 25 15.85 5.10 -12.51
C PRO A 25 15.83 6.46 -11.81
N ALA A 26 14.79 7.23 -12.07
CA ALA A 26 14.38 8.35 -11.23
C ALA A 26 12.85 8.33 -11.08
N TRP A 27 12.36 8.66 -9.90
CA TRP A 27 10.94 8.60 -9.56
C TRP A 27 10.38 10.01 -9.36
N PRO A 28 9.14 10.29 -9.75
CA PRO A 28 8.51 11.55 -9.35
C PRO A 28 8.46 11.60 -7.81
N GLU A 29 8.86 12.74 -7.24
CA GLU A 29 8.80 12.96 -5.81
C GLU A 29 7.36 12.72 -5.32
N PRO A 30 7.14 11.76 -4.42
CA PRO A 30 5.81 11.48 -3.93
C PRO A 30 5.34 12.60 -3.00
N ASN A 31 4.04 12.83 -2.94
CA ASN A 31 3.46 13.66 -1.89
C ASN A 31 3.68 12.99 -0.55
N ARG A 32 4.63 13.49 0.24
CA ARG A 32 4.94 12.97 1.57
C ARG A 32 3.97 13.54 2.60
N ALA A 33 3.61 12.71 3.57
CA ALA A 33 2.83 13.15 4.72
C ALA A 33 3.63 14.20 5.52
N LYS A 34 2.92 15.17 6.11
CA LYS A 34 3.53 16.15 7.01
C LYS A 34 4.07 15.46 8.25
N GLU A 35 5.05 16.08 8.91
CA GLU A 35 5.53 15.61 10.20
C GLU A 35 4.39 15.51 11.22
N GLY A 36 4.35 14.39 11.96
CA GLY A 36 3.30 14.10 12.93
C GLY A 36 1.99 13.55 12.34
N ALA A 37 1.85 13.43 11.01
CA ALA A 37 0.72 12.73 10.41
C ALA A 37 0.72 11.23 10.79
N PRO A 38 -0.46 10.60 10.99
CA PRO A 38 -0.52 9.17 11.28
C PRO A 38 -0.08 8.34 10.07
N ASN A 39 0.46 7.16 10.35
CA ASN A 39 0.68 6.16 9.31
C ASN A 39 -0.66 5.54 8.90
N VAL A 40 -0.85 5.32 7.61
CA VAL A 40 -2.02 4.63 7.05
C VAL A 40 -1.54 3.37 6.35
N LEU A 41 -2.06 2.21 6.77
CA LEU A 41 -1.88 0.93 6.09
C LEU A 41 -3.22 0.52 5.49
N PHE A 42 -3.27 0.36 4.17
CA PHE A 42 -4.46 -0.08 3.45
C PHE A 42 -4.23 -1.48 2.89
N ILE A 43 -5.08 -2.43 3.29
CA ILE A 43 -5.04 -3.81 2.84
C ILE A 43 -6.32 -4.07 2.05
N VAL A 44 -6.18 -4.47 0.79
CA VAL A 44 -7.29 -4.86 -0.07
C VAL A 44 -7.16 -6.34 -0.36
N LEU A 45 -8.25 -7.07 -0.17
CA LEU A 45 -8.35 -8.47 -0.53
C LEU A 45 -9.27 -8.57 -1.74
N ASP A 46 -8.71 -9.05 -2.86
CA ASP A 46 -9.47 -9.28 -4.08
C ASP A 46 -10.40 -10.49 -3.92
N ASP A 47 -11.57 -10.46 -4.56
CA ASP A 47 -12.58 -11.55 -4.54
C ASP A 47 -12.85 -12.16 -3.14
N THR A 48 -12.90 -11.33 -2.11
CA THR A 48 -13.13 -11.76 -0.73
C THR A 48 -14.48 -11.29 -0.22
N GLY A 49 -15.39 -12.22 0.02
CA GLY A 49 -16.70 -12.00 0.63
C GLY A 49 -16.77 -12.38 2.11
N PHE A 50 -17.92 -12.12 2.73
CA PHE A 50 -18.17 -12.34 4.17
C PHE A 50 -17.88 -13.78 4.64
N ALA A 51 -18.22 -14.79 3.83
CA ALA A 51 -18.03 -16.19 4.18
C ALA A 51 -16.55 -16.62 4.28
N GLN A 52 -15.60 -15.76 3.94
CA GLN A 52 -14.16 -16.05 3.96
C GLN A 52 -13.43 -15.53 5.20
N LEU A 53 -14.07 -14.74 6.05
CA LEU A 53 -13.43 -14.09 7.21
C LEU A 53 -14.09 -14.50 8.53
N GLY A 54 -13.28 -14.92 9.50
CA GLY A 54 -13.72 -15.37 10.82
C GLY A 54 -14.49 -14.30 11.60
N SER A 55 -14.06 -13.05 11.51
CA SER A 55 -14.76 -11.89 12.08
C SER A 55 -16.19 -11.69 11.60
N TYR A 56 -16.58 -12.29 10.47
CA TYR A 56 -17.96 -12.32 9.95
C TYR A 56 -18.67 -13.66 10.15
N GLY A 57 -18.11 -14.58 10.94
CA GLY A 57 -18.69 -15.89 11.27
C GLY A 57 -18.28 -17.04 10.35
N SER A 58 -17.24 -16.86 9.53
CA SER A 58 -16.68 -17.95 8.71
C SER A 58 -16.07 -19.07 9.59
N PRO A 59 -16.13 -20.34 9.16
CA PRO A 59 -15.36 -21.42 9.80
C PRO A 59 -13.86 -21.38 9.46
N ILE A 60 -13.44 -20.54 8.51
CA ILE A 60 -12.03 -20.36 8.15
C ILE A 60 -11.34 -19.55 9.26
N LYS A 61 -10.22 -20.08 9.78
CA LYS A 61 -9.44 -19.42 10.81
C LYS A 61 -8.64 -18.26 10.21
N THR A 62 -8.99 -17.02 10.54
CA THR A 62 -8.29 -15.80 10.11
C THR A 62 -7.76 -14.99 11.30
N PRO A 63 -6.93 -15.59 12.19
CA PRO A 63 -6.68 -15.05 13.53
C PRO A 63 -6.11 -13.63 13.56
N ASN A 64 -5.33 -13.23 12.56
CA ASN A 64 -4.78 -11.87 12.48
C ASN A 64 -5.83 -10.82 12.07
N LEU A 65 -6.76 -11.19 11.18
CA LEU A 65 -7.87 -10.31 10.77
C LEU A 65 -8.94 -10.27 11.88
N ASP A 66 -9.14 -11.38 12.57
CA ASP A 66 -10.04 -11.46 13.72
C ASP A 66 -9.54 -10.56 14.86
N ALA A 67 -8.26 -10.65 15.21
CA ALA A 67 -7.65 -9.77 16.20
C ALA A 67 -7.69 -8.28 15.80
N LEU A 68 -7.56 -7.96 14.50
CA LEU A 68 -7.70 -6.59 14.01
C LEU A 68 -9.13 -6.06 14.19
N ALA A 69 -10.14 -6.89 13.91
CA ALA A 69 -11.53 -6.54 14.10
C ALA A 69 -11.89 -6.37 15.59
N GLU A 70 -11.41 -7.26 16.46
CA GLU A 70 -11.61 -7.20 17.92
C GLU A 70 -11.01 -5.94 18.55
N ASN A 71 -9.84 -5.49 18.06
CA ASN A 71 -9.15 -4.30 18.56
C ASN A 71 -9.49 -3.02 17.78
N GLY A 72 -10.52 -3.06 16.93
CA GLY A 72 -10.84 -1.99 15.99
C GLY A 72 -12.33 -1.82 15.78
N LEU A 73 -12.70 -1.52 14.54
CA LEU A 73 -14.08 -1.38 14.09
C LEU A 73 -14.36 -2.41 13.00
N LEU A 74 -15.52 -3.05 13.09
CA LEU A 74 -16.03 -4.00 12.10
C LEU A 74 -17.32 -3.44 11.48
N TYR A 75 -17.34 -3.28 10.16
CA TYR A 75 -18.50 -2.77 9.42
C TYR A 75 -19.22 -3.91 8.71
N ASN A 76 -20.54 -4.01 8.85
CA ASN A 76 -21.31 -5.17 8.36
C ASN A 76 -22.61 -4.81 7.62
N ASN A 77 -22.79 -3.54 7.23
CA ASN A 77 -23.92 -3.14 6.40
C ASN A 77 -23.62 -3.45 4.92
N MET A 78 -24.55 -4.16 4.27
CA MET A 78 -24.63 -4.31 2.82
C MET A 78 -25.61 -3.30 2.23
#